data_AF-A0A4Q3T9D5-F1
#
_entry.id   AF-A0A4Q3T9D5-F1
#
_cell.length_a   1.000
_cell.length_b   1.000
_cell.length_c   1.000
_cell.angle_alpha   90.00
_cell.angle_beta   90.00
_cell.angle_gamma   90.00
#
_symmetry.space_group_name_H-M   'P 1'
#
loop_
_entity.id
_entity.type
_entity.pdbx_description
1 polymer ?
#
loop_
_entity_poly.entity_id
_entity_poly.type
_entity_poly.pdbx_seq_one_letter_code
_entity_poly.pdbx_strand_id
1 'polypeptide(L)'
;MVETIDIEELLYWAFHQQKVESNAGANEDAVTLYCAALALPTPFAELVRHHARIGCRPDWRSPSEAQVVHLAAARYWRERYTQWHKALTVLQCTVNGALRNYAASGPMAPAEPWRSLSQPYIRSSKRASSVLHSIP
;
A
#
# COMPACT_ATOMS: atom_id res chain seq x y z
N MET A 1 -8.07 7.42 -23.19
CA MET A 1 -8.84 7.35 -21.92
C MET A 1 -7.82 7.02 -20.84
N VAL A 2 -7.80 7.77 -19.75
CA VAL A 2 -6.81 7.60 -18.69
C VAL A 2 -7.30 6.53 -17.72
N GLU A 3 -6.49 5.51 -17.46
CA GLU A 3 -6.83 4.42 -16.56
C GLU A 3 -6.53 4.82 -15.11
N THR A 4 -7.54 4.74 -14.23
CA THR A 4 -7.35 5.05 -12.81
C THR A 4 -6.94 3.78 -12.07
N ILE A 5 -5.79 3.81 -11.41
CA ILE A 5 -5.18 2.67 -10.73
C ILE A 5 -4.69 3.08 -9.34
N ASP A 6 -4.61 2.13 -8.40
CA ASP A 6 -4.04 2.36 -7.08
C ASP A 6 -2.56 2.75 -7.18
N ILE A 7 -2.13 3.74 -6.39
CA ILE A 7 -0.74 4.21 -6.41
C ILE A 7 0.26 3.11 -6.03
N GLU A 8 -0.11 2.15 -5.15
CA GLU A 8 0.77 1.02 -4.80
C GLU A 8 0.95 0.09 -6.00
N GLU A 9 -0.14 -0.23 -6.70
CA GLU A 9 -0.12 -1.10 -7.87
C GLU A 9 0.64 -0.45 -9.04
N LEU A 10 0.47 0.85 -9.23
CA LEU A 10 1.17 1.60 -10.25
C LEU A 10 2.68 1.69 -9.96
N LEU A 11 3.07 1.88 -8.69
CA LEU A 11 4.48 1.81 -8.27
C LEU A 11 5.04 0.39 -8.43
N TYR A 12 4.27 -0.64 -8.08
CA TYR A 12 4.69 -2.02 -8.30
C TYR A 12 4.94 -2.29 -9.79
N TRP A 13 4.02 -1.89 -10.68
CA TRP A 13 4.22 -1.98 -12.11
C TRP A 13 5.49 -1.24 -12.59
N ALA A 14 5.70 0.00 -12.15
CA ALA A 14 6.85 0.81 -12.57
C ALA A 14 8.20 0.23 -12.09
N PHE A 15 8.29 -0.19 -10.83
CA PHE A 15 9.54 -0.65 -10.23
C PHE A 15 9.82 -2.13 -10.49
N HIS A 16 8.81 -2.99 -10.39
CA HIS A 16 8.99 -4.44 -10.55
C HIS A 16 8.90 -4.89 -12.00
N GLN A 17 7.86 -4.45 -12.74
CA GLN A 17 7.63 -4.93 -14.12
C GLN A 17 8.42 -4.14 -15.16
N GLN A 18 8.31 -2.81 -15.16
CA GLN A 18 9.05 -1.94 -16.09
C GLN A 18 10.54 -1.86 -15.76
N LYS A 19 10.92 -2.17 -14.52
CA LYS A 19 12.29 -2.06 -14.00
C LYS A 19 12.89 -0.70 -14.32
N VAL A 20 12.13 0.37 -14.07
CA VAL A 20 12.44 1.75 -14.48
C VAL A 20 13.84 2.22 -14.09
N GLU A 21 14.43 1.66 -13.04
CA GLU A 21 15.76 2.01 -12.53
C GLU A 21 16.91 1.49 -13.39
N SER A 22 16.66 0.50 -14.25
CA SER A 22 17.69 -0.16 -15.06
C SER A 22 17.30 -0.30 -16.53
N ASN A 23 16.03 -0.07 -16.86
CA ASN A 23 15.52 -0.19 -18.21
C ASN A 23 15.40 1.18 -18.88
N ALA A 24 16.30 1.47 -19.83
CA ALA A 24 16.28 2.73 -20.59
C ALA A 24 15.06 2.87 -21.52
N GLY A 25 14.38 1.76 -21.85
CA GLY A 25 13.14 1.75 -22.63
C GLY A 25 11.87 1.70 -21.77
N ALA A 26 11.95 2.05 -20.48
CA ALA A 26 10.78 2.07 -19.61
C ALA A 26 9.73 3.09 -20.09
N ASN A 27 8.46 2.78 -19.83
CA ASN A 27 7.35 3.67 -20.15
C ASN A 27 7.54 5.07 -19.51
N GLU A 28 7.17 6.14 -20.21
CA GLU A 28 7.29 7.53 -19.73
C GLU A 28 6.59 7.74 -18.38
N ASP A 29 5.44 7.11 -18.14
CA ASP A 29 4.72 7.21 -16.86
C ASP A 29 5.50 6.51 -15.73
N ALA A 30 6.19 5.41 -16.03
CA ALA A 30 7.09 4.75 -15.08
C ALA A 30 8.26 5.67 -14.73
N VAL A 31 8.84 6.37 -15.72
CA VAL A 31 9.92 7.34 -15.49
C VAL A 31 9.43 8.51 -14.63
N THR A 32 8.23 9.04 -14.90
CA THR A 32 7.60 10.07 -14.07
C THR A 32 7.45 9.62 -12.62
N LEU A 33 6.98 8.38 -12.39
CA LEU A 33 6.86 7.80 -11.05
C LEU A 33 8.21 7.66 -10.36
N TYR A 34 9.25 7.24 -11.09
CA TYR A 34 10.60 7.13 -10.57
C TYR A 34 11.16 8.50 -10.15
N CYS A 35 11.02 9.51 -11.02
CA CYS A 35 11.43 10.88 -10.71
C CYS A 35 10.68 11.44 -9.49
N ALA A 36 9.36 11.24 -9.42
CA ALA A 36 8.56 11.66 -8.27
C ALA A 36 9.00 10.95 -6.97
N ALA A 37 9.29 9.65 -7.04
CA ALA A 37 9.79 8.88 -5.90
C ALA A 37 11.17 9.37 -5.42
N LEU A 38 12.05 9.79 -6.35
CA LEU A 38 13.35 10.38 -6.01
C LEU A 38 13.25 11.80 -5.44
N ALA A 39 12.19 12.54 -5.78
CA ALA A 39 11.95 13.88 -5.25
C ALA A 39 11.45 13.89 -3.81
N LEU A 40 11.04 12.74 -3.27
CA LEU A 40 10.70 12.60 -1.86
C LEU A 40 11.95 12.74 -0.97
N PRO A 41 11.80 13.23 0.28
CA PRO A 41 12.84 13.11 1.28
C PRO A 41 13.37 11.68 1.39
N THR A 42 14.70 11.52 1.51
CA THR A 42 15.42 10.23 1.48
C THR A 42 14.75 9.09 2.27
N PRO A 43 14.35 9.25 3.55
CA PRO A 43 13.75 8.14 4.30
C PRO A 43 12.43 7.65 3.68
N PHE A 44 11.67 8.53 3.01
CA PHE A 44 10.42 8.16 2.33
C PHE A 44 10.69 7.56 0.95
N ALA A 45 11.65 8.12 0.21
CA ALA A 45 12.05 7.62 -1.11
C ALA A 45 12.56 6.17 -1.03
N GLU A 46 13.46 5.87 -0.10
CA GLU A 46 14.01 4.52 0.09
C GLU A 46 12.91 3.52 0.45
N LEU A 47 12.03 3.93 1.36
CA LEU A 47 10.97 3.09 1.87
C LEU A 47 9.95 2.77 0.78
N VAL A 48 9.48 3.77 0.02
CA VAL A 48 8.56 3.56 -1.11
C VAL A 48 9.21 2.66 -2.16
N ARG A 49 10.45 2.96 -2.58
CA ARG A 49 11.15 2.17 -3.61
C ARG A 49 11.36 0.73 -3.18
N HIS A 50 11.74 0.50 -1.91
CA HIS A 50 11.90 -0.84 -1.37
C HIS A 50 10.60 -1.63 -1.49
N HIS A 51 9.48 -1.07 -1.02
CA HIS A 51 8.18 -1.75 -1.02
C HIS A 51 7.58 -1.89 -2.43
N ALA A 52 7.81 -0.92 -3.32
CA ALA A 52 7.41 -0.99 -4.73
C ALA A 52 8.13 -2.10 -5.49
N ARG A 53 9.42 -2.35 -5.19
CA ARG A 53 10.18 -3.45 -5.80
C ARG A 53 9.68 -4.83 -5.37
N ILE A 54 9.41 -5.02 -4.08
CA ILE A 54 9.01 -6.32 -3.54
C ILE A 54 7.51 -6.61 -3.71
N GLY A 55 6.68 -5.58 -3.98
CA GLY A 55 5.23 -5.72 -4.09
C GLY A 55 4.54 -6.01 -2.75
N CYS A 56 5.23 -5.80 -1.63
CA CYS A 56 4.74 -6.06 -0.29
C CYS A 56 4.66 -4.76 0.49
N ARG A 57 3.61 -4.62 1.29
CA ARG A 57 3.44 -3.50 2.23
C ARG A 57 4.39 -3.64 3.42
N PRO A 58 4.79 -2.53 4.09
CA PRO A 58 5.45 -2.62 5.38
C PRO A 58 4.57 -3.40 6.36
N ASP A 59 5.14 -4.39 7.04
CA ASP A 59 4.40 -5.06 8.10
C ASP A 59 4.28 -4.11 9.30
N TRP A 60 3.05 -3.80 9.67
CA TRP A 60 2.72 -3.03 10.87
C TRP A 60 2.47 -3.95 12.07
N ARG A 61 2.30 -5.26 11.85
CA ARG A 61 2.22 -6.26 12.92
C ARG A 61 3.62 -6.45 13.47
N SER A 62 3.70 -6.58 14.79
CA SER A 62 4.97 -6.95 15.40
C SER A 62 5.32 -8.38 14.96
N PRO A 63 6.60 -8.68 14.61
CA PRO A 63 7.00 -10.02 14.19
C PRO A 63 6.73 -11.12 15.23
N SER A 64 6.52 -10.76 16.50
CA SER A 64 6.15 -11.68 17.57
C SER A 64 4.64 -11.59 17.88
N GLU A 65 3.85 -12.45 17.25
CA GLU A 65 2.47 -12.72 17.68
C GLU A 65 2.43 -13.47 19.03
N ALA A 66 3.59 -13.93 19.52
CA ALA A 66 3.76 -14.58 20.82
C ALA A 66 4.26 -13.60 21.91
N GLN A 67 3.37 -13.33 22.87
CA GLN A 67 3.63 -12.95 24.27
C GLN A 67 4.61 -11.81 24.55
N VAL A 68 4.04 -10.72 25.08
CA VAL A 68 4.68 -9.44 25.50
C VAL A 68 4.99 -8.53 24.32
N VAL A 69 4.01 -7.70 23.94
CA VAL A 69 4.19 -6.59 22.99
C VAL A 69 5.31 -5.70 23.50
N HIS A 70 6.48 -5.77 22.88
CA HIS A 70 7.52 -4.77 23.09
C HIS A 70 7.00 -3.45 22.51
N LEU A 71 6.45 -2.58 23.35
CA LEU A 71 5.76 -1.35 22.93
C LEU A 71 6.61 -0.49 21.98
N ALA A 72 7.93 -0.47 22.18
CA ALA A 72 8.84 0.23 21.28
C ALA A 72 8.91 -0.40 19.88
N ALA A 73 8.87 -1.73 19.77
CA ALA A 73 8.86 -2.40 18.47
C ALA A 73 7.53 -2.15 17.74
N ALA A 74 6.40 -2.25 18.44
CA ALA A 74 5.09 -1.94 17.86
C ALA A 74 4.99 -0.48 17.39
N ARG A 75 5.54 0.48 18.16
CA ARG A 75 5.63 1.88 17.75
C ARG A 75 6.51 2.05 16.51
N TYR A 76 7.67 1.41 16.49
CA TYR A 76 8.61 1.47 15.36
C TYR A 76 7.95 1.01 14.05
N TRP A 77 7.30 -0.16 14.04
CA TRP A 77 6.65 -0.70 12.84
C TRP A 77 5.45 0.13 12.37
N ARG A 78 4.63 0.63 13.31
CA ARG A 78 3.51 1.52 12.99
C ARG A 78 3.95 2.87 12.45
N GLU A 79 5.02 3.45 13.01
CA GLU A 79 5.61 4.68 12.49
C GLU A 79 6.12 4.48 11.07
N ARG A 80 6.83 3.37 10.82
CA ARG A 80 7.35 3.03 9.49
C ARG A 80 6.23 2.84 8.46
N TYR A 81 5.14 2.17 8.83
CA TYR A 81 3.94 2.07 8.00
C TYR A 81 3.27 3.43 7.76
N THR A 82 3.18 4.27 8.78
CA THR A 82 2.59 5.62 8.67
C THR A 82 3.39 6.49 7.70
N GLN A 83 4.72 6.42 7.78
CA GLN A 83 5.62 7.14 6.88
C GLN A 83 5.47 6.68 5.43
N TRP A 84 5.39 5.37 5.21
CA TRP A 84 5.08 4.79 3.90
C TRP A 84 3.76 5.30 3.33
N HIS A 85 2.67 5.22 4.11
CA HIS A 85 1.33 5.60 3.67
C HIS A 85 1.24 7.10 3.33
N LYS A 86 1.86 7.95 4.16
CA LYS A 86 1.99 9.39 3.88
C LYS A 86 2.77 9.65 2.60
N ALA A 87 3.88 8.93 2.38
CA ALA A 87 4.69 9.08 1.18
C ALA A 87 3.90 8.70 -0.08
N LEU A 88 3.10 7.63 -0.03
CA LEU A 88 2.20 7.25 -1.13
C LEU A 88 1.13 8.31 -1.41
N THR A 89 0.56 8.89 -0.37
CA THR A 89 -0.43 9.98 -0.51
C THR A 89 0.18 11.20 -1.16
N VAL A 90 1.39 11.60 -0.73
CA VAL A 90 2.13 12.71 -1.35
C VAL A 90 2.44 12.39 -2.81
N LEU A 91 2.95 11.19 -3.10
CA LEU A 91 3.24 10.77 -4.47
C LEU A 91 2.03 10.80 -5.37
N GLN A 92 0.90 10.26 -4.91
CA GLN A 92 -0.36 10.30 -5.65
C GLN A 92 -0.75 11.73 -6.02
N CYS A 93 -0.71 12.67 -5.08
CA CYS A 93 -0.95 14.07 -5.35
C CYS A 93 0.08 14.68 -6.33
N THR A 94 1.35 14.30 -6.23
CA THR A 94 2.42 14.82 -7.08
C THR A 94 2.32 14.32 -8.53
N VAL A 95 1.94 13.07 -8.75
CA VAL A 95 1.90 12.48 -10.09
C VAL A 95 0.56 12.69 -10.79
N ASN A 96 -0.49 13.03 -10.05
CA ASN A 96 -1.79 13.32 -10.64
C ASN A 96 -1.75 14.56 -11.53
N GLY A 97 -2.04 14.36 -12.82
CA GLY A 97 -1.90 15.37 -13.88
C GLY A 97 -0.55 15.37 -14.58
N ALA A 98 0.45 14.65 -14.06
CA ALA A 98 1.76 14.47 -14.71
C ALA A 98 1.86 13.18 -15.55
N LEU A 99 1.02 12.18 -15.25
CA LEU A 99 0.94 10.92 -15.97
C LEU A 99 0.08 11.05 -17.24
N ARG A 100 0.47 10.35 -18.32
CA ARG A 100 -0.18 10.40 -19.63
C ARG A 100 -1.27 9.34 -19.80
N ASN A 101 -0.99 8.09 -19.40
CA ASN A 101 -1.90 6.97 -19.61
C ASN A 101 -2.65 6.58 -18.34
N TYR A 102 -2.11 6.93 -17.17
CA TYR A 102 -2.65 6.55 -15.87
C TYR A 102 -3.06 7.76 -15.04
N ALA A 103 -3.99 7.54 -14.10
CA ALA A 103 -4.29 8.44 -13.00
C ALA A 103 -4.11 7.66 -11.69
N ALA A 104 -3.37 8.23 -10.75
CA ALA A 104 -3.14 7.60 -9.47
C ALA A 104 -4.32 7.89 -8.53
N SER A 105 -5.01 6.84 -8.13
CA SER A 105 -5.87 6.88 -6.95
C SER A 105 -5.03 6.77 -5.67
N GLY A 106 -5.56 7.31 -4.56
CA GLY A 106 -4.88 7.25 -3.27
C GLY A 106 -4.64 5.81 -2.81
N PRO A 107 -3.70 5.57 -1.87
CA PRO A 107 -3.42 4.23 -1.39
C PRO A 107 -4.70 3.58 -0.84
N MET A 108 -5.11 2.47 -1.43
CA MET A 108 -6.24 1.66 -0.95
C MET A 108 -5.94 1.04 0.42
N ALA A 109 -4.66 0.91 0.79
CA ALA A 109 -4.28 0.57 2.15
C ALA A 109 -4.83 1.60 3.17
N PRO A 110 -5.43 1.13 4.29
CA PRO A 110 -5.89 2.04 5.33
C PRO A 110 -4.71 2.77 5.98
N ALA A 111 -4.89 4.04 6.36
CA ALA A 111 -3.83 4.83 7.00
C ALA A 111 -3.39 4.25 8.37
N GLU A 112 -4.32 3.65 9.11
CA GLU A 112 -4.07 3.12 10.46
C GLU A 112 -4.75 1.75 10.67
N PRO A 113 -4.26 0.67 10.02
CA PRO A 113 -4.89 -0.66 10.07
C PRO A 113 -5.02 -1.23 11.49
N TRP A 114 -4.11 -0.86 12.39
CA TRP A 114 -4.13 -1.28 13.79
C TRP A 114 -5.29 -0.69 14.59
N ARG A 115 -5.94 0.39 14.13
CA ARG A 115 -7.12 0.94 14.82
C ARG A 115 -8.37 0.10 14.56
N SER A 116 -8.50 -0.47 13.36
CA SER A 116 -9.64 -1.30 12.99
C SER A 116 -9.69 -2.64 13.72
N LEU A 117 -8.55 -3.13 14.20
CA LEU A 117 -8.46 -4.35 15.01
C LEU A 117 -8.86 -4.15 16.48
N SER A 118 -9.07 -2.90 16.90
CA SER A 118 -9.52 -2.53 18.26
C SER A 118 -11.04 -2.53 18.41
N GLN A 119 -11.80 -2.74 17.33
CA GLN A 119 -13.24 -2.86 17.45
C GLN A 119 -13.54 -4.26 18.03
N PRO A 120 -14.19 -4.37 19.21
CA PRO A 120 -14.66 -5.66 19.67
C PRO A 120 -15.60 -6.19 18.59
N TYR A 121 -15.17 -7.26 17.95
CA TYR A 121 -15.97 -8.03 17.02
C TYR A 121 -17.23 -8.49 17.75
N ILE A 122 -18.31 -7.69 17.69
CA ILE A 122 -19.64 -8.22 17.94
C ILE A 122 -19.88 -9.14 16.76
N ARG A 123 -19.75 -10.44 17.04
CA ARG A 123 -20.12 -11.54 16.16
C ARG A 123 -21.61 -11.39 15.85
N SER A 124 -21.92 -10.58 14.85
CA SER A 124 -23.25 -10.49 14.26
C SER A 124 -23.52 -11.84 13.61
N SER A 125 -24.07 -12.77 14.42
CA SER A 125 -24.62 -14.03 13.97
C SER A 125 -25.81 -13.72 13.06
N LYS A 126 -25.54 -13.42 11.79
CA LYS A 126 -26.49 -13.62 10.71
C LYS A 126 -26.36 -15.07 10.25
N ARG A 127 -26.80 -15.99 11.10
CA ARG A 127 -27.42 -17.23 10.62
C ARG A 127 -28.91 -16.92 10.45
N ALA A 128 -29.25 -16.27 9.33
CA ALA A 128 -30.54 -16.50 8.70
C ALA A 128 -30.54 -18.01 8.37
N SER A 129 -31.41 -18.83 8.99
CA SER A 129 -32.77 -19.06 8.50
C SER A 129 -32.87 -18.97 6.98
N SER A 130 -32.63 -20.10 6.31
CA SER A 130 -33.46 -20.66 5.23
C SER A 130 -32.81 -21.98 4.81
N VAL A 131 -33.31 -23.12 5.33
CA VAL A 131 -34.24 -24.02 4.64
C VAL A 131 -33.59 -24.68 3.42
N LEU A 132 -33.26 -25.97 3.56
CA LEU A 132 -33.67 -27.01 2.62
C LEU A 132 -33.86 -28.31 3.41
N HIS A 133 -35.10 -28.54 3.82
CA HIS A 133 -35.64 -29.89 3.86
C HIS A 133 -35.71 -30.38 2.42
N SER A 134 -35.13 -31.55 2.14
CA SER A 134 -35.52 -32.49 1.09
C SER A 134 -34.79 -33.82 1.32
N ILE A 135 -35.46 -34.75 2.03
CA ILE A 135 -35.92 -36.11 1.60
C ILE A 135 -34.89 -36.96 0.82
N PRO A 136 -34.73 -38.29 1.07
CA PRO A 136 -35.76 -39.34 1.24
C PRO A 136 -36.31 -39.57 2.65
#